data_AF-A0A399PCV6-F1
#
_entry.id   AF-A0A399PCV6-F1
#
_cell.length_a   1.000
_cell.length_b   1.000
_cell.length_c   1.000
_cell.angle_alpha   90.00
_cell.angle_beta   90.00
_cell.angle_gamma   90.00
#
_symmetry.space_group_name_H-M   'P 1'
#
loop_
_entity.id
_entity.type
_entity.pdbx_description
1 polymer ?
#
loop_
_entity_poly.entity_id
_entity_poly.type
_entity_poly.pdbx_seq_one_letter_code
_entity_poly.pdbx_strand_id
1 'polypeptide(L)'
;VLAYMVDLARATRRSPSVQLGVSPRGSTSLLAASRAWAWLSGFDAVTPDHVQEMVLPVLRHRIALRPEAELEGVSVDAMLRGVMAQVQVPI
;
A
#
# COMPACT_ATOMS: atom_id res chain seq x y z
N VAL A 1 1.84 -4.47 12.95
CA VAL A 1 2.10 -3.87 11.61
C VAL A 1 2.28 -4.86 10.46
N LEU A 2 2.94 -6.03 10.63
CA LEU A 2 3.16 -6.97 9.50
C LEU A 2 1.86 -7.49 8.86
N ALA A 3 0.88 -7.89 9.69
CA ALA A 3 -0.43 -8.32 9.21
C ALA A 3 -1.12 -7.21 8.40
N TYR A 4 -1.09 -5.97 8.90
CA TYR A 4 -1.62 -4.80 8.21
C TYR A 4 -1.00 -4.59 6.81
N MET A 5 0.33 -4.71 6.66
CA MET A 5 0.99 -4.64 5.35
C MET A 5 0.54 -5.75 4.39
N VAL A 6 0.32 -6.95 4.91
CA VAL A 6 -0.19 -8.09 4.13
C VAL A 6 -1.64 -7.84 3.72
N ASP A 7 -2.45 -7.27 4.60
CA ASP A 7 -3.87 -6.98 4.34
C ASP A 7 -4.04 -5.84 3.34
N LEU A 8 -3.23 -4.79 3.41
CA LEU A 8 -3.12 -3.78 2.36
C LEU A 8 -2.79 -4.42 1.01
N ALA A 9 -1.76 -5.27 0.96
CA ALA A 9 -1.38 -5.96 -0.28
C ALA A 9 -2.49 -6.87 -0.81
N ARG A 10 -3.19 -7.61 0.07
CA ARG A 10 -4.36 -8.44 -0.30
C ARG A 10 -5.50 -7.58 -0.85
N ALA A 11 -5.79 -6.44 -0.22
CA ALA A 11 -6.83 -5.52 -0.67
C ALA A 11 -6.54 -5.00 -2.08
N THR A 12 -5.28 -4.63 -2.40
CA THR A 12 -4.94 -4.26 -3.79
C THR A 12 -5.20 -5.38 -4.80
N ARG A 13 -4.95 -6.65 -4.43
CA ARG A 13 -5.18 -7.81 -5.32
C ARG A 13 -6.65 -8.20 -5.46
N ARG A 14 -7.50 -7.79 -4.51
CA ARG A 14 -8.95 -8.04 -4.53
C ARG A 14 -9.74 -6.89 -5.14
N SER A 15 -9.10 -5.75 -5.42
CA SER A 15 -9.75 -4.59 -6.02
C SER A 15 -10.20 -4.89 -7.46
N PRO A 16 -11.48 -4.67 -7.80
CA PRO A 16 -11.98 -4.90 -9.17
C PRO A 16 -11.24 -4.09 -10.22
N SER A 17 -10.81 -2.87 -9.89
CA SER A 17 -10.10 -1.95 -10.80
C SER A 17 -8.65 -2.35 -11.07
N VAL A 18 -8.12 -3.37 -10.39
CA VAL A 18 -6.71 -3.77 -10.47
C VAL A 18 -6.56 -5.03 -11.33
N GLN A 19 -5.66 -4.94 -12.32
CA GLN A 19 -5.22 -6.09 -13.12
C GLN A 19 -4.07 -6.83 -12.44
N LEU A 20 -3.12 -6.08 -11.88
CA LEU A 20 -1.99 -6.62 -11.12
C LEU A 20 -1.83 -5.84 -9.82
N GLY A 21 -2.08 -6.51 -8.69
CA GLY A 21 -1.91 -5.94 -7.36
C GLY A 21 -0.51 -6.16 -6.79
N VAL A 22 -0.31 -5.70 -5.56
CA VAL A 22 0.97 -5.76 -4.86
C VAL A 22 1.40 -7.22 -4.63
N SER A 23 2.64 -7.57 -4.98
CA SER A 23 3.23 -8.89 -4.75
C SER A 23 3.84 -9.01 -3.34
N PRO A 24 4.23 -10.21 -2.87
CA PRO A 24 5.00 -10.36 -1.63
C PRO A 24 6.26 -9.49 -1.58
N ARG A 25 6.91 -9.29 -2.73
CA ARG A 25 8.08 -8.41 -2.88
C ARG A 25 7.74 -6.94 -2.63
N GLY A 26 6.51 -6.53 -2.94
CA GLY A 26 5.98 -5.22 -2.57
C GLY A 26 5.78 -5.07 -1.07
N SER A 27 5.23 -6.08 -0.40
CA SER A 27 5.06 -6.07 1.06
C SER A 27 6.39 -5.99 1.82
N THR A 28 7.42 -6.73 1.38
CA THR A 28 8.76 -6.64 2.00
C THR A 28 9.44 -5.30 1.72
N SER A 29 9.26 -4.72 0.54
CA SER A 29 9.73 -3.36 0.23
C SER A 29 9.05 -2.32 1.11
N LEU A 30 7.74 -2.46 1.35
CA LEU A 30 6.97 -1.57 2.23
C LEU A 30 7.49 -1.65 3.66
N LEU A 31 7.78 -2.85 4.18
CA LEU A 31 8.40 -3.03 5.49
C LEU A 31 9.76 -2.34 5.60
N ALA A 32 10.64 -2.55 4.63
CA ALA A 32 11.96 -1.94 4.63
C ALA A 32 11.88 -0.40 4.62
N ALA A 33 11.03 0.16 3.75
CA ALA A 33 10.80 1.59 3.68
C ALA A 33 10.19 2.15 4.98
N SER A 34 9.20 1.47 5.56
CA SER A 34 8.56 1.90 6.82
C SER A 34 9.54 1.90 8.00
N ARG A 35 10.47 0.94 8.05
CA ARG A 35 11.55 0.92 9.04
C ARG A 35 12.52 2.08 8.87
N ALA A 36 12.94 2.35 7.63
CA ALA A 36 13.80 3.48 7.33
C ALA A 36 13.12 4.81 7.69
N TRP A 37 11.83 4.95 7.34
CA TRP A 37 11.03 6.13 7.66
C TRP A 37 10.88 6.35 9.17
N ALA A 38 10.55 5.29 9.92
CA ALA A 38 10.45 5.33 11.37
C ALA A 38 11.77 5.83 12.00
N TRP A 39 12.89 5.23 11.60
CA TRP A 39 14.20 5.58 12.15
C TRP A 39 14.62 7.02 11.81
N LEU A 40 14.45 7.44 10.55
CA LEU A 40 14.73 8.82 10.12
C LEU A 40 13.83 9.86 10.82
N SER A 41 12.64 9.44 11.24
CA SER A 41 11.67 10.27 11.95
C SER A 41 11.85 10.24 13.48
N GLY A 42 12.87 9.55 13.99
CA GLY A 42 13.19 9.49 15.42
C GLY A 42 12.38 8.48 16.23
N PHE A 43 11.76 7.48 15.57
CA PHE A 43 10.99 6.43 16.23
C PHE A 43 11.81 5.13 16.34
N ASP A 44 11.73 4.50 17.51
CA ASP A 44 12.40 3.22 17.79
C ASP A 44 11.69 2.01 17.15
N ALA A 45 10.44 2.18 16.71
CA ALA A 45 9.63 1.10 16.15
C ALA A 45 8.70 1.59 15.02
N VAL A 46 8.30 0.65 14.16
CA VAL A 46 7.36 0.91 13.08
C VAL A 46 5.93 0.91 13.62
N THR A 47 5.21 2.01 13.41
CA THR A 47 3.77 2.17 13.67
C THR A 47 2.98 1.99 12.36
N PRO A 48 1.65 1.82 12.43
CA PRO A 48 0.81 1.81 11.24
C PRO A 48 0.91 3.09 10.40
N ASP A 49 1.13 4.24 11.04
CA ASP A 49 1.27 5.53 10.35
C ASP A 49 2.51 5.54 9.43
N HIS A 50 3.65 5.02 9.92
CA HIS A 50 4.85 4.86 9.08
C HIS A 50 4.58 3.96 7.86
N VAL A 51 3.71 2.95 8.02
CA VAL A 51 3.29 2.11 6.89
C VAL A 51 2.46 2.92 5.91
N GLN A 52 1.48 3.67 6.39
CA GLN A 52 0.60 4.50 5.56
C GLN A 52 1.36 5.56 4.76
N GLU A 53 2.30 6.27 5.38
CA GLU A 53 3.19 7.23 4.71
C GLU A 53 3.92 6.59 3.52
N MET A 54 4.34 5.34 3.68
CA MET A 54 5.14 4.62 2.68
C MET A 54 4.32 3.88 1.63
N VAL A 55 2.99 3.77 1.74
CA VAL A 55 2.16 3.04 0.77
C VAL A 55 2.31 3.61 -0.64
N LEU A 56 2.04 4.90 -0.81
CA LEU A 56 2.09 5.51 -2.14
C LEU A 56 3.49 5.49 -2.76
N PRO A 57 4.57 5.98 -2.12
CA PRO A 57 5.90 5.98 -2.75
C PRO A 57 6.42 4.57 -3.06
N VAL A 58 6.05 3.55 -2.27
CA VAL A 58 6.55 2.18 -2.48
C VAL A 58 5.69 1.39 -3.48
N LEU A 59 4.37 1.58 -3.50
CA LEU A 59 3.46 0.68 -4.21
C LEU A 59 2.89 1.23 -5.51
N ARG A 60 2.82 2.57 -5.70
CA ARG A 60 2.11 3.16 -6.86
C ARG A 60 2.63 2.71 -8.22
N HIS A 61 3.93 2.47 -8.33
CA HIS A 61 4.59 2.04 -9.56
C HIS A 61 4.61 0.51 -9.73
N ARG A 62 3.96 -0.23 -8.82
CA ARG A 62 3.94 -1.70 -8.77
C ARG A 62 2.56 -2.29 -9.01
N ILE A 63 1.62 -1.45 -9.44
CA ILE A 63 0.22 -1.82 -9.65
C ILE A 63 -0.11 -1.52 -11.11
N ALA A 64 -0.81 -2.45 -11.75
CA ALA A 64 -1.43 -2.21 -13.05
C ALA A 64 -2.95 -2.19 -12.86
N LEU A 65 -3.59 -1.13 -13.34
CA LEU A 65 -5.04 -1.03 -13.40
C LEU A 65 -5.56 -1.84 -14.58
N ARG A 66 -6.84 -2.19 -14.54
CA ARG A 66 -7.53 -2.71 -15.72
C ARG A 66 -7.79 -1.57 -16.71
N PRO A 67 -7.76 -1.82 -18.03
CA PRO A 67 -8.03 -0.80 -19.04
C PRO A 67 -9.36 -0.06 -18.82
N GLU A 68 -10.40 -0.76 -18.37
CA GLU A 68 -11.72 -0.16 -18.12
C GLU A 68 -11.64 0.89 -17.01
N ALA A 69 -10.89 0.61 -15.94
CA ALA A 69 -10.70 1.56 -14.83
C ALA A 69 -9.86 2.78 -15.26
N GLU A 70 -8.86 2.58 -16.13
CA GLU A 70 -8.08 3.70 -16.68
C GLU A 70 -8.95 4.61 -17.56
N LEU A 71 -9.83 4.04 -18.38
CA LEU A 71 -10.79 4.78 -19.20
C LEU A 71 -11.80 5.58 -18.36
N GLU A 72 -12.19 5.05 -17.20
CA GLU A 72 -13.02 5.75 -16.20
C GLU A 72 -12.25 6.84 -15.42
N GLY A 73 -10.95 7.03 -15.70
CA GLY A 73 -10.11 8.04 -15.07
C GLY A 73 -9.63 7.67 -13.66
N VAL A 74 -9.71 6.38 -13.28
CA VAL A 74 -9.18 5.92 -11.99
C VAL A 74 -7.66 6.00 -12.00
N SER A 75 -7.09 6.67 -11.00
CA SER A 75 -5.63 6.68 -10.80
C SER A 75 -5.20 5.65 -9.76
N VAL A 76 -3.98 5.12 -9.90
CA VAL A 76 -3.40 4.19 -8.91
C VAL A 76 -3.32 4.84 -7.53
N ASP A 77 -2.97 6.12 -7.45
CA ASP A 77 -2.93 6.87 -6.18
C ASP A 77 -4.32 6.94 -5.53
N ALA A 78 -5.38 7.23 -6.29
CA ALA A 78 -6.74 7.24 -5.76
C ALA A 78 -7.18 5.85 -5.27
N MET A 79 -6.86 4.81 -6.04
CA MET A 79 -7.16 3.42 -5.66
C MET A 79 -6.41 3.01 -4.38
N LEU A 80 -5.12 3.32 -4.27
CA LEU A 80 -4.33 3.03 -3.07
C LEU A 80 -4.84 3.77 -1.84
N ARG A 81 -5.24 5.04 -1.96
CA ARG A 81 -5.90 5.77 -0.86
C ARG A 81 -7.22 5.11 -0.46
N GLY A 82 -8.01 4.65 -1.43
CA GLY A 82 -9.22 3.87 -1.18
C GLY A 82 -8.93 2.59 -0.40
N VAL A 83 -7.89 1.85 -0.77
CA VAL A 83 -7.44 0.66 -0.03
C VAL A 83 -7.03 1.00 1.40
N MET A 84 -6.27 2.07 1.62
CA MET A 84 -5.86 2.51 2.96
C MET A 84 -7.05 2.89 3.85
N ALA A 85 -8.12 3.44 3.26
CA ALA A 85 -9.34 3.78 3.99
C ALA A 85 -10.21 2.55 4.32
N GLN A 86 -10.12 1.47 3.54
CA GLN A 86 -10.93 0.26 3.71
C GLN A 86 -10.30 -0.76 4.67
N VAL A 87 -8.96 -0.86 4.68
CA VAL A 87 -8.27 -1.84 5.52
C VAL A 87 -8.15 -1.29 6.94
N GLN A 88 -8.72 -2.00 7.91
CA GLN A 88 -8.68 -1.61 9.32
C GLN A 88 -7.23 -1.43 9.80
N VAL A 89 -6.94 -0.22 10.29
CA VAL A 89 -5.66 0.09 10.92
C VAL A 89 -5.63 -0.59 12.29
N PRO A 90 -4.58 -1.38 12.61
CA PRO A 90 -4.45 -2.00 13.92
C PRO A 90 -4.18 -0.92 14.99
N ILE A 91 -4.78 -1.13 16.16
CA ILE A 91 -4.60 -0.30 17.36
C ILE A 91 -3.33 -0.71 18.12
#